data_AF-A0A6P6NQI5-F1
#
_entry.id   AF-A0A6P6NQI5-F1
#
_cell.length_a   1.000
_cell.length_b   1.000
_cell.length_c   1.000
_cell.angle_alpha   90.00
_cell.angle_beta   90.00
_cell.angle_gamma   90.00
#
_symmetry.space_group_name_H-M   'P 1'
#
loop_
_entity.id
_entity.type
_entity.pdbx_description
1 polymer ?
#
loop_
_entity_poly.entity_id
_entity_poly.type
_entity_poly.pdbx_seq_one_letter_code
_entity_poly.pdbx_strand_id
1 'polypeptide(L)'
;MLHSMRYFDRAALFIEACLKYGVMETNDDINKLIGVAFVDYAKLLRSIGLKQGAVLWASRAGEAGKELLDELSQTEGTVLESSPSEEEVDNSLGNIE
;
A
#
# COMPACT_ATOMS: atom_id res chain seq x y z
N MET A 1 1.07 23.18 -1.86
CA MET A 1 2.51 23.27 -1.49
C MET A 1 3.05 21.94 -0.98
N LEU A 2 2.58 21.38 0.14
CA LEU A 2 3.11 20.12 0.72
C LEU A 2 3.13 18.95 -0.27
N HIS A 3 2.00 18.71 -0.95
CA HIS A 3 1.87 17.66 -1.96
C HIS A 3 2.84 17.83 -3.14
N SER A 4 2.97 19.07 -3.64
CA SER A 4 3.88 19.42 -4.75
C SER A 4 5.36 19.21 -4.38
N MET A 5 5.71 19.26 -3.10
CA MET A 5 7.06 18.95 -2.59
C MET A 5 7.26 17.46 -2.30
N ARG A 6 6.29 16.60 -2.64
CA ARG A 6 6.29 15.15 -2.39
C ARG A 6 6.35 14.78 -0.90
N TYR A 7 5.97 15.70 -0.01
CA TYR A 7 5.73 15.40 1.40
C TYR A 7 4.34 14.79 1.57
N PHE A 8 4.14 13.62 0.98
CA PHE A 8 2.84 12.95 0.89
C PHE A 8 2.28 12.59 2.27
N ASP A 9 3.14 12.14 3.18
CA ASP A 9 2.83 11.88 4.58
C ASP A 9 2.24 13.12 5.28
N ARG A 10 2.96 14.24 5.21
CA ARG A 10 2.55 15.50 5.85
C ARG A 10 1.30 16.08 5.20
N ALA A 11 1.18 15.98 3.88
CA ALA A 11 0.01 16.46 3.16
C ALA A 11 -1.25 15.68 3.56
N ALA A 12 -1.18 14.34 3.55
CA ALA A 12 -2.32 13.49 3.88
C ALA A 12 -2.75 13.66 5.36
N LEU A 13 -1.79 13.70 6.29
CA LEU A 13 -2.07 13.91 7.71
C LEU A 13 -2.62 15.31 8.00
N PHE A 14 -2.12 16.35 7.32
CA PHE A 14 -2.65 17.70 7.46
C PHE A 14 -4.10 17.78 6.98
N ILE A 15 -4.39 17.22 5.80
CA ILE A 15 -5.76 17.15 5.27
C ILE A 15 -6.68 16.38 6.23
N GLU A 16 -6.24 15.23 6.74
CA GLU A 16 -7.01 14.46 7.72
C GLU A 16 -7.35 15.27 8.97
N ALA A 17 -6.38 16.02 9.51
CA ALA A 17 -6.62 16.91 10.64
C ALA A 17 -7.62 18.01 10.29
N CYS A 18 -7.50 18.61 9.10
CA CYS A 18 -8.42 19.64 8.64
C CYS A 18 -9.87 19.14 8.56
N LEU A 19 -10.07 17.93 8.04
CA LEU A 19 -11.37 17.28 7.97
C LEU A 19 -11.92 16.96 9.37
N LYS A 20 -11.07 16.43 10.26
CA LYS A 20 -11.47 16.06 11.64
C LYS A 20 -11.97 17.26 12.45
N TYR A 21 -11.34 18.42 12.27
CA TYR A 21 -11.68 19.64 13.03
C TYR A 21 -12.60 20.59 12.26
N GLY A 22 -13.07 20.22 11.07
CA GLY A 22 -14.01 21.01 10.27
C GLY A 22 -13.45 22.35 9.78
N VAL A 23 -12.13 22.48 9.66
CA VAL A 23 -11.46 23.72 9.20
C VAL A 23 -11.26 23.77 7.68
N MET A 24 -11.77 22.77 6.96
CA MET A 24 -11.73 22.67 5.51
C MET A 24 -13.13 22.41 4.98
N GLU A 25 -13.64 23.33 4.17
CA GLU A 25 -14.87 23.12 3.41
C GLU A 25 -14.58 22.18 2.24
N THR A 26 -15.40 21.15 2.07
CA THR A 26 -15.25 20.16 1.02
C THR A 26 -16.23 20.43 -0.12
N ASN A 27 -15.72 20.49 -1.34
CA ASN A 27 -16.48 20.45 -2.58
C ASN A 27 -15.88 19.39 -3.51
N ASP A 28 -16.48 19.14 -4.66
CA ASP A 28 -16.05 18.07 -5.57
C ASP A 28 -14.59 18.19 -6.02
N ASP A 29 -14.10 19.41 -6.26
CA ASP A 29 -12.71 19.61 -6.69
C ASP A 29 -11.72 19.44 -5.53
N ILE A 30 -12.10 19.88 -4.33
CA ILE A 30 -11.32 19.64 -3.11
C ILE A 30 -11.31 18.13 -2.80
N ASN A 31 -12.43 17.43 -2.96
CA ASN A 31 -12.53 15.99 -2.75
C ASN A 31 -11.62 15.21 -3.71
N LYS A 32 -11.53 15.62 -4.98
CA LYS A 32 -10.54 15.05 -5.92
C LYS A 32 -9.12 15.27 -5.44
N LEU A 33 -8.79 16.47 -4.96
CA LEU A 33 -7.45 16.79 -4.44
C LEU A 33 -7.11 15.97 -3.18
N ILE A 34 -8.07 15.80 -2.27
CA ILE A 34 -7.95 14.96 -1.07
C ILE A 34 -7.67 13.51 -1.50
N GLY A 35 -8.45 12.99 -2.45
CA GLY A 35 -8.28 11.64 -2.99
C GLY A 35 -6.86 11.43 -3.54
N VAL A 36 -6.37 12.33 -4.38
CA VAL A 36 -5.00 12.27 -4.92
C VAL A 36 -3.96 12.26 -3.80
N ALA A 37 -4.07 13.13 -2.81
CA ALA A 37 -3.12 13.19 -1.70
C ALA A 37 -3.10 11.90 -0.86
N PHE A 38 -4.25 11.30 -0.62
CA PHE A 38 -4.34 10.04 0.12
C PHE A 38 -3.80 8.86 -0.70
N VAL A 39 -4.07 8.82 -2.01
CA VAL A 39 -3.50 7.81 -2.92
C VAL A 39 -1.98 7.90 -2.98
N ASP A 40 -1.41 9.09 -3.11
CA ASP A 40 0.03 9.25 -3.19
C ASP A 40 0.72 8.89 -1.87
N TYR A 41 0.07 9.13 -0.73
CA TYR A 41 0.57 8.61 0.55
C TYR A 41 0.44 7.09 0.65
N ALA A 42 -0.67 6.51 0.21
CA ALA A 42 -0.84 5.06 0.16
C ALA A 42 0.21 4.37 -0.73
N LYS A 43 0.54 4.96 -1.89
CA LYS A 43 1.63 4.50 -2.77
C LYS A 43 2.99 4.58 -2.08
N LEU A 44 3.27 5.65 -1.34
CA LEU A 44 4.48 5.78 -0.53
C LEU A 44 4.56 4.65 0.51
N LEU A 45 3.48 4.41 1.28
CA LEU A 45 3.42 3.34 2.28
C LEU A 45 3.63 1.95 1.67
N ARG A 46 3.03 1.70 0.50
CA ARG A 46 3.25 0.46 -0.27
C ARG A 46 4.71 0.29 -0.64
N SER A 47 5.36 1.35 -1.13
CA SER A 47 6.76 1.30 -1.60
C SER A 47 7.77 0.97 -0.50
N ILE A 48 7.44 1.29 0.76
CA ILE A 48 8.27 0.99 1.94
C ILE A 48 7.82 -0.28 2.69
N GLY A 49 6.88 -1.05 2.12
CA GLY A 49 6.42 -2.33 2.69
C GLY A 49 5.34 -2.23 3.77
N LEU A 50 4.83 -1.04 4.08
CA LEU A 50 3.75 -0.84 5.06
C LEU A 50 2.37 -1.10 4.44
N LYS A 51 2.07 -2.38 4.14
CA LYS A 51 0.85 -2.81 3.43
C LYS A 51 -0.45 -2.36 4.10
N GLN A 52 -0.61 -2.59 5.42
CA GLN A 52 -1.82 -2.20 6.15
C GLN A 52 -2.06 -0.68 6.11
N GLY A 53 -0.97 0.10 6.20
CA GLY A 53 -1.04 1.55 6.04
C GLY A 53 -1.47 1.95 4.63
N ALA A 54 -0.92 1.30 3.60
CA ALA A 54 -1.32 1.55 2.22
C ALA A 54 -2.83 1.28 2.00
N VAL A 55 -3.34 0.15 2.53
CA VAL A 55 -4.77 -0.18 2.45
C VAL A 55 -5.64 0.84 3.18
N LEU A 56 -5.23 1.28 4.37
CA LEU A 56 -5.96 2.28 5.16
C LEU A 56 -6.12 3.59 4.37
N TRP A 57 -5.02 4.11 3.81
CA TRP A 57 -5.04 5.39 3.10
C TRP A 57 -5.69 5.30 1.73
N ALA A 58 -5.54 4.16 1.03
CA ALA A 58 -6.25 3.92 -0.22
C ALA A 58 -7.78 3.84 0.00
N SER A 59 -8.23 3.14 1.04
CA SER A 59 -9.65 3.12 1.45
C SER A 59 -10.19 4.51 1.75
N ARG A 60 -9.36 5.35 2.39
CA ARG A 60 -9.75 6.72 2.73
C ARG A 60 -9.83 7.65 1.53
N ALA A 61 -9.13 7.34 0.44
CA ALA A 61 -9.17 8.11 -0.79
C ALA A 61 -10.48 7.94 -1.58
N GLY A 62 -11.38 7.05 -1.14
CA GLY A 62 -12.66 6.80 -1.81
C GLY A 62 -12.45 6.25 -3.21
N GLU A 63 -13.15 6.81 -4.19
CA GLU A 63 -13.09 6.36 -5.60
C GLU A 63 -11.66 6.41 -6.16
N ALA A 64 -10.88 7.43 -5.81
CA ALA A 64 -9.50 7.59 -6.29
C ALA A 64 -8.57 6.44 -5.83
N GLY A 65 -8.89 5.79 -4.71
CA GLY A 65 -8.09 4.70 -4.14
C GLY A 65 -8.47 3.31 -4.61
N LYS A 66 -9.54 3.16 -5.40
CA LYS A 66 -10.11 1.84 -5.74
C LYS A 66 -9.12 0.95 -6.51
N GLU A 67 -8.48 1.50 -7.55
CA GLU A 67 -7.48 0.78 -8.34
C GLU A 67 -6.32 0.30 -7.47
N LEU A 68 -5.84 1.17 -6.56
CA LEU A 68 -4.76 0.81 -5.64
C LEU A 68 -5.18 -0.27 -4.63
N LEU A 69 -6.43 -0.27 -4.17
CA LEU A 69 -6.95 -1.33 -3.29
C LEU A 69 -7.02 -2.68 -4.01
N ASP A 70 -7.44 -2.68 -5.26
CA ASP A 70 -7.49 -3.90 -6.08
C ASP A 70 -6.08 -4.47 -6.27
N GLU A 71 -5.08 -3.63 -6.57
CA GLU A 71 -3.66 -4.02 -6.66
C GLU A 71 -3.10 -4.57 -5.33
N LEU A 72 -3.43 -3.92 -4.22
CA LEU A 72 -2.97 -4.33 -2.89
C LEU A 72 -3.56 -5.69 -2.49
N SER A 73 -4.84 -5.94 -2.81
CA SER A 73 -5.52 -7.20 -2.53
C SER A 73 -4.93 -8.38 -3.31
N GLN A 74 -4.50 -8.15 -4.55
CA GLN A 74 -3.85 -9.19 -5.37
C GLN A 74 -2.43 -9.52 -4.87
N THR A 75 -1.74 -8.54 -4.28
CA THR A 75 -0.37 -8.72 -3.74
C THR A 75 -0.34 -9.57 -2.46
N GLU A 76 -1.48 -9.80 -1.80
CA GLU A 76 -1.57 -10.68 -0.64
C GLU A 76 -1.49 -12.17 -1.02
N GLY A 77 -1.80 -12.54 -2.27
CA GLY A 77 -1.81 -13.93 -2.75
C GLY A 77 -0.46 -14.49 -3.22
N THR A 78 0.59 -13.67 -3.36
CA THR A 78 1.86 -14.07 -4.01
C THR A 78 3.07 -14.20 -3.08
N VAL A 79 2.90 -14.08 -1.76
CA VAL A 79 4.02 -14.09 -0.79
C VAL A 79 4.08 -15.37 0.06
N LEU A 80 3.18 -16.34 -0.14
CA LEU A 80 3.29 -17.65 0.53
C LEU A 80 4.08 -18.64 -0.35
N GLU A 81 5.23 -19.07 0.18
CA GLU A 81 5.93 -20.33 -0.11
C GLU A 81 6.76 -20.39 -1.42
N SER A 82 7.89 -19.69 -1.48
CA SER A 82 9.10 -20.27 -2.09
C SER A 82 10.02 -20.80 -0.99
N SER A 83 9.55 -21.83 -0.31
CA SER A 83 10.34 -22.63 0.63
C SER A 83 11.41 -23.38 -0.19
N PRO A 84 12.71 -23.33 0.16
CA PRO A 84 13.72 -24.12 -0.53
C PRO A 84 13.39 -25.60 -0.34
N SER A 85 13.13 -26.31 -1.43
CA SER A 85 13.01 -27.76 -1.41
C SER A 85 14.32 -28.35 -0.88
N GLU A 86 14.26 -28.98 0.29
CA GLU A 86 15.33 -29.85 0.78
C GLU A 86 15.50 -30.96 -0.27
N GLU A 87 16.64 -30.98 -0.96
CA GLU A 87 17.01 -32.07 -1.85
C GLU A 87 17.17 -33.35 -1.01
N GLU A 88 16.24 -34.29 -1.17
CA GLU A 88 16.42 -35.67 -0.75
C GLU A 88 17.60 -36.26 -1.56
N VAL A 89 18.76 -36.37 -0.91
CA VAL A 89 19.87 -37.17 -1.43
C VAL A 89 19.54 -38.63 -1.19
N ASP A 90 18.89 -39.26 -2.17
CA ASP A 90 18.80 -40.71 -2.32
C ASP A 90 20.21 -41.28 -2.47
N ASN A 91 20.66 -42.02 -1.45
CA ASN A 91 21.94 -42.72 -1.48
C ASN A 91 21.69 -44.23 -1.36
N SER A 92 21.19 -44.82 -2.44
CA SER A 92 21.08 -46.28 -2.61
C SER A 92 21.71 -46.75 -3.91
N LEU A 93 23.04 -46.88 -3.95
CA LEU A 93 23.80 -47.83 -4.80
C LEU A 93 25.17 -48.00 -4.13
N GLY A 94 25.75 -49.16 -3.84
CA GLY A 94 25.51 -50.55 -4.18
C GLY A 94 26.80 -51.29 -3.81
N ASN A 95 26.68 -52.49 -3.25
CA ASN A 95 27.78 -53.38 -2.87
C ASN A 95 28.81 -53.55 -4.00
N ILE A 96 30.11 -53.51 -3.69
CA ILE A 96 31.16 -54.22 -4.44
C ILE A 96 32.24 -54.73 -3.47
N GLU A 97 32.36 -56.08 -3.47
CA GLU A 97 33.42 -57.00 -3.01
C GLU A 97 33.88 -57.05 -1.53
#